data_AF-A0A816KKG5-F1
#
_entry.id   AF-A0A816KKG5-F1
#
_cell.length_a   1.000
_cell.length_b   1.000
_cell.length_c   1.000
_cell.angle_alpha   90.00
_cell.angle_beta   90.00
_cell.angle_gamma   90.00
#
_symmetry.space_group_name_H-M   'P 1'
#
loop_
_entity.id
_entity.type
_entity.pdbx_description
1 polymer ?
#
loop_
_entity_poly.entity_id
_entity_poly.type
_entity_poly.pdbx_seq_one_letter_code
_entity_poly.pdbx_strand_id
1 'polypeptide(L)'
;MQHLYLSSVRVNLTKRFVNLIFFRTKTNTPIVPKAAQEIKEAAKEHIRELRREFDKPIKFSTSRAKYWDTADSIVFNRHIGKFTRPVLIVTVLINMFYWGYYREENDIDEMLSLEAWQIFPRLNLEYLKVAERQYREAGLDTSQIEVKKKMIQDIFQPQLNEEIRVKVVK
;
A
#
# COMPACT_ATOMS: atom_id res chain seq x y z
N MET A 1 -18.37 25.13 59.74
CA MET A 1 -17.40 24.29 60.48
C MET A 1 -18.02 22.94 60.87
N GLN A 2 -18.25 21.99 59.94
CA GLN A 2 -18.68 20.61 60.30
C GLN A 2 -18.35 19.60 59.19
N HIS A 3 -17.14 19.59 58.65
CA HIS A 3 -16.74 18.56 57.67
C HIS A 3 -15.28 18.16 57.86
N LEU A 4 -14.94 17.48 58.95
CA LEU A 4 -13.60 16.88 59.13
C LEU A 4 -13.56 15.81 60.24
N TYR A 5 -14.53 14.88 60.30
CA TYR A 5 -14.55 13.82 61.34
C TYR A 5 -14.99 12.42 60.87
N LEU A 6 -14.94 12.11 59.57
CA LEU A 6 -15.39 10.79 59.06
C LEU A 6 -14.29 9.91 58.42
N SER A 7 -13.01 10.33 58.41
CA SER A 7 -11.93 9.55 57.77
C SER A 7 -11.11 8.67 58.72
N SER A 8 -11.23 8.79 60.04
CA SER A 8 -10.35 8.09 60.99
C SER A 8 -10.90 6.77 61.57
N VAL A 9 -12.19 6.46 61.36
CA VAL A 9 -12.84 5.26 61.96
C VAL A 9 -12.81 4.02 61.05
N ARG A 10 -12.60 4.18 59.72
CA ARG A 10 -12.58 3.04 58.78
C ARG A 10 -11.24 2.30 58.65
N VAL A 11 -10.15 2.84 59.17
CA VAL A 11 -8.79 2.26 58.96
C VAL A 11 -8.42 1.18 59.99
N ASN A 12 -9.13 1.09 61.12
CA ASN A 12 -8.81 0.13 62.18
C ASN A 12 -9.60 -1.19 62.16
N LEU A 13 -10.67 -1.31 61.36
CA LEU A 13 -11.42 -2.56 61.24
C LEU A 13 -10.81 -3.56 60.23
N THR A 14 -10.12 -3.06 59.20
CA THR A 14 -9.56 -3.91 58.14
C THR A 14 -8.29 -4.64 58.57
N LYS A 15 -7.52 -4.10 59.53
CA LYS A 15 -6.28 -4.76 60.02
C LYS A 15 -6.54 -5.94 60.96
N ARG A 16 -7.70 -6.00 61.64
CA ARG A 16 -8.05 -7.12 62.54
C ARG A 16 -8.66 -8.33 61.83
N PHE A 17 -9.23 -8.16 60.63
CA PHE A 17 -9.76 -9.28 59.85
C PHE A 17 -8.71 -9.99 58.99
N VAL A 18 -7.65 -9.29 58.56
CA VAL A 18 -6.62 -9.90 57.70
C VAL A 18 -5.72 -10.89 58.47
N ASN A 19 -5.55 -10.71 59.79
CA ASN A 19 -4.75 -11.64 60.61
C ASN A 19 -5.51 -12.87 61.11
N LEU A 20 -6.83 -12.95 60.91
CA LEU A 20 -7.63 -14.12 61.31
C LEU A 20 -7.83 -15.15 60.18
N ILE A 21 -7.46 -14.80 58.94
CA ILE A 21 -7.55 -15.69 57.77
C ILE A 21 -6.23 -16.45 57.52
N PHE A 22 -5.13 -16.06 58.19
CA PHE A 22 -3.80 -16.64 57.95
C PHE A 22 -3.40 -17.81 58.85
N PHE A 23 -4.30 -18.34 59.69
CA PHE A 23 -4.04 -19.56 60.44
C PHE A 23 -5.04 -20.65 60.08
N ARG A 24 -4.50 -21.81 59.67
CA ARG A 24 -5.17 -23.11 59.42
C ARG A 24 -5.62 -23.24 57.96
N THR A 25 -4.86 -23.91 57.09
CA THR A 25 -4.58 -25.35 57.12
C THR A 25 -3.25 -25.71 56.45
N LYS A 26 -2.36 -26.40 57.19
CA LYS A 26 -1.40 -27.32 56.58
C LYS A 26 -2.18 -28.57 56.16
N THR A 27 -2.49 -28.69 54.87
CA THR A 27 -2.84 -29.98 54.27
C THR A 27 -1.77 -30.32 53.24
N ASN A 28 -0.81 -31.14 53.68
CA ASN A 28 0.02 -31.94 52.78
C ASN A 28 -0.90 -32.96 52.10
N THR A 29 -1.32 -32.67 50.86
CA THR A 29 -1.91 -33.67 49.97
C THR A 29 -1.17 -33.62 48.63
N PRO A 30 -0.42 -34.67 48.25
CA PRO A 30 0.25 -34.75 46.95
C PRO A 30 -0.76 -35.22 45.89
N ILE A 31 -1.67 -34.34 45.50
CA ILE A 31 -2.63 -34.55 44.42
C ILE A 31 -2.84 -33.13 43.88
N VAL A 32 -2.30 -32.73 42.73
CA VAL A 32 -2.75 -33.15 41.41
C VAL A 32 -1.62 -32.95 40.36
N PRO A 33 -1.02 -34.02 39.80
CA PRO A 33 -0.15 -33.86 38.62
C PRO A 33 -0.96 -33.61 37.33
N LYS A 34 -2.22 -34.07 37.27
CA LYS A 34 -3.04 -34.05 36.04
C LYS A 34 -3.64 -32.69 35.69
N ALA A 35 -4.36 -32.03 36.60
CA ALA A 35 -4.90 -30.69 36.38
C ALA A 35 -3.80 -29.62 36.18
N ALA A 36 -2.67 -29.75 36.88
CA ALA A 36 -1.52 -28.86 36.68
C ALA A 36 -0.83 -29.09 35.32
N GLN A 37 -0.86 -30.32 34.80
CA GLN A 37 -0.40 -30.63 33.44
C GLN A 37 -1.39 -30.10 32.39
N GLU A 38 -2.69 -30.27 32.59
CA GLU A 38 -3.74 -29.76 31.69
C GLU A 38 -3.70 -28.23 31.58
N ILE A 39 -3.47 -27.51 32.69
CA ILE A 39 -3.31 -26.04 32.66
C ILE A 39 -2.04 -25.64 31.90
N LYS A 40 -0.93 -26.39 32.05
CA LYS A 40 0.31 -26.13 31.32
C LYS A 40 0.16 -26.41 29.82
N GLU A 41 -0.57 -27.45 29.46
CA GLU A 41 -0.84 -27.80 28.06
C GLU A 41 -1.77 -26.77 27.41
N ALA A 42 -2.85 -26.35 28.10
CA ALA A 42 -3.73 -25.29 27.64
C ALA A 42 -2.98 -23.94 27.48
N ALA A 43 -2.11 -23.59 28.44
CA ALA A 43 -1.28 -22.40 28.32
C ALA A 43 -0.29 -22.49 27.15
N LYS A 44 0.27 -23.68 26.89
CA LYS A 44 1.20 -23.91 25.79
C LYS A 44 0.49 -23.83 24.43
N GLU A 45 -0.72 -24.36 24.31
CA GLU A 45 -1.54 -24.22 23.10
C GLU A 45 -1.96 -22.76 22.87
N HIS A 46 -2.37 -22.04 23.92
CA HIS A 46 -2.70 -20.62 23.80
C HIS A 46 -1.50 -19.76 23.36
N ILE A 47 -0.30 -20.03 23.89
CA ILE A 47 0.94 -19.37 23.45
C ILE A 47 1.29 -19.74 22.00
N ARG A 48 1.02 -20.98 21.57
CA ARG A 48 1.20 -21.41 20.17
C ARG A 48 0.23 -20.71 19.22
N GLU A 49 -1.02 -20.53 19.61
CA GLU A 49 -2.01 -19.77 18.85
C GLU A 49 -1.61 -18.31 18.71
N LEU A 50 -1.23 -17.65 19.80
CA LEU A 50 -0.72 -16.28 19.78
C LEU A 50 0.49 -16.16 18.85
N ARG A 51 1.44 -17.12 18.91
CA ARG A 51 2.60 -17.11 18.01
C ARG A 51 2.22 -17.26 16.54
N ARG A 52 1.26 -18.13 16.21
CA ARG A 52 0.72 -18.25 14.85
C ARG A 52 -0.02 -17.00 14.39
N GLU A 53 -0.58 -16.22 15.31
CA GLU A 53 -1.24 -14.95 14.99
C GLU A 53 -0.21 -13.83 14.74
N PHE A 54 0.88 -13.80 15.50
CA PHE A 54 2.01 -12.88 15.27
C PHE A 54 2.84 -13.21 14.02
N ASP A 55 2.89 -14.48 13.60
CA ASP A 55 3.58 -14.90 12.36
C ASP A 55 2.77 -14.60 11.08
N LYS A 56 1.49 -14.19 11.20
CA LYS A 56 0.73 -13.71 10.04
C LYS A 56 1.26 -12.33 9.66
N PRO A 57 1.44 -12.05 8.35
CA PRO A 57 1.89 -10.73 7.91
C PRO A 57 0.92 -9.66 8.46
N ILE A 58 1.47 -8.68 9.17
CA ILE A 58 0.70 -7.56 9.74
C ILE A 58 0.05 -6.82 8.57
N LYS A 59 -1.25 -7.08 8.35
CA LYS A 59 -2.02 -6.40 7.31
C LYS A 59 -2.32 -4.98 7.77
N PHE A 60 -1.42 -4.05 7.46
CA PHE A 60 -1.64 -2.60 7.60
C PHE A 60 -2.68 -2.12 6.56
N SER A 61 -3.93 -2.57 6.71
CA SER A 61 -5.06 -1.94 6.04
C SER A 61 -5.95 -1.36 7.13
N THR A 62 -5.62 -0.15 7.53
CA THR A 62 -6.47 0.72 8.36
C THR A 62 -7.60 1.35 7.54
N SER A 63 -7.70 1.01 6.25
CA SER A 63 -8.76 1.52 5.39
C SER A 63 -10.11 0.91 5.81
N ARG A 64 -11.10 1.80 6.05
CA ARG A 64 -12.49 1.39 6.28
C ARG A 64 -13.07 0.57 5.13
N ALA A 65 -12.44 0.61 3.95
CA ALA A 65 -12.80 -0.20 2.80
C ALA A 65 -12.61 -1.72 3.02
N LYS A 66 -11.80 -2.14 4.01
CA LYS A 66 -11.60 -3.57 4.32
C LYS A 66 -12.88 -4.27 4.80
N TYR A 67 -13.76 -3.54 5.46
CA TYR A 67 -15.02 -4.07 6.01
C TYR A 67 -16.18 -3.97 5.04
N TRP A 68 -15.96 -3.41 3.86
CA TRP A 68 -17.01 -3.19 2.87
C TRP A 68 -16.93 -4.28 1.81
N ASP A 69 -17.83 -5.25 1.86
CA ASP A 69 -17.97 -6.21 0.77
C ASP A 69 -18.63 -5.51 -0.43
N THR A 70 -18.14 -5.80 -1.64
CA THR A 70 -18.76 -5.28 -2.86
C THR A 70 -20.17 -5.84 -3.02
N ALA A 71 -20.44 -7.04 -2.50
CA ALA A 71 -21.78 -7.63 -2.47
C ALA A 71 -22.76 -6.84 -1.59
N ASP A 72 -22.30 -6.26 -0.48
CA ASP A 72 -23.13 -5.43 0.41
C ASP A 72 -23.60 -4.14 -0.28
N SER A 73 -22.88 -3.67 -1.31
CA SER A 73 -23.30 -2.51 -2.11
C SER A 73 -24.51 -2.77 -3.00
N ILE A 74 -24.75 -4.03 -3.37
CA ILE A 74 -25.79 -4.48 -4.31
C ILE A 74 -27.07 -4.83 -3.55
N VAL A 75 -26.95 -5.40 -2.36
CA VAL A 75 -28.08 -5.64 -1.46
C VAL A 75 -28.51 -4.31 -0.83
N PHE A 76 -29.82 -4.01 -0.83
CA PHE A 76 -30.40 -2.76 -0.29
C PHE A 76 -30.31 -2.66 1.25
N ASN A 77 -29.17 -2.99 1.86
CA ASN A 77 -29.04 -3.00 3.31
C ASN A 77 -28.55 -1.65 3.86
N ARG A 78 -29.51 -0.94 4.48
CA ARG A 78 -29.49 0.06 5.57
C ARG A 78 -28.40 1.14 5.71
N HIS A 79 -27.24 1.05 5.07
CA HIS A 79 -26.12 1.99 5.28
C HIS A 79 -25.62 2.69 4.01
N ILE A 80 -26.26 2.46 2.87
CA ILE A 80 -25.90 3.10 1.60
C ILE A 80 -26.82 4.29 1.38
N GLY A 81 -26.24 5.48 1.22
CA GLY A 81 -27.00 6.66 0.86
C GLY A 81 -27.78 6.43 -0.45
N LYS A 82 -29.04 6.87 -0.52
CA LYS A 82 -29.91 6.68 -1.69
C LYS A 82 -29.28 7.16 -3.00
N PHE A 83 -28.34 8.10 -2.92
CA PHE A 83 -27.64 8.68 -4.06
C PHE A 83 -26.31 8.01 -4.41
N THR A 84 -25.79 7.08 -3.62
CA THR A 84 -24.47 6.47 -3.88
C THR A 84 -24.45 5.71 -5.20
N ARG A 85 -25.50 4.94 -5.51
CA ARG A 85 -25.60 4.19 -6.78
C ARG A 85 -25.71 5.08 -8.02
N PRO A 86 -26.65 6.05 -8.10
CA PRO A 86 -26.73 6.91 -9.28
C PRO A 86 -25.47 7.76 -9.44
N VAL A 87 -24.86 8.25 -8.35
CA VAL A 87 -23.59 8.98 -8.43
C VAL A 87 -22.49 8.11 -9.00
N LEU A 88 -22.32 6.87 -8.51
CA LEU A 88 -21.33 5.94 -9.04
C LEU A 88 -21.54 5.66 -10.52
N ILE A 89 -22.78 5.39 -10.94
CA ILE A 89 -23.12 5.13 -12.34
C ILE A 89 -22.79 6.36 -13.20
N VAL A 90 -23.18 7.56 -12.78
CA VAL A 90 -22.89 8.80 -13.51
C VAL A 90 -21.37 9.04 -13.59
N THR A 91 -20.63 8.82 -12.51
CA THR A 91 -19.16 8.95 -12.53
C THR A 91 -18.53 7.96 -13.50
N VAL A 92 -18.96 6.70 -13.51
CA VAL A 92 -18.47 5.69 -14.45
C VAL A 92 -18.82 6.07 -15.90
N LEU A 93 -20.03 6.54 -16.17
CA LEU A 93 -20.45 6.97 -17.50
C LEU A 93 -19.67 8.19 -17.99
N ILE A 94 -19.45 9.20 -17.13
CA ILE A 94 -18.62 10.37 -17.49
C ILE A 94 -17.19 9.92 -17.79
N ASN A 95 -16.63 9.01 -17.00
CA ASN A 95 -15.31 8.46 -17.28
C ASN A 95 -15.31 7.67 -18.59
N MET A 96 -16.27 6.79 -18.84
CA MET A 96 -16.36 6.07 -20.12
C MET A 96 -16.49 7.02 -21.31
N PHE A 97 -17.27 8.09 -21.18
CA PHE A 97 -17.40 9.08 -22.24
C PHE A 97 -16.11 9.87 -22.44
N TYR A 98 -15.45 10.30 -21.37
CA TYR A 98 -14.13 10.93 -21.46
C TYR A 98 -13.08 10.00 -22.09
N TRP A 99 -13.05 8.73 -21.70
CA TRP A 99 -12.09 7.76 -22.21
C TRP A 99 -12.40 7.25 -23.61
N GLY A 100 -13.66 7.12 -23.98
CA GLY A 100 -14.07 6.69 -25.32
C GLY A 100 -14.07 7.84 -26.31
N TYR A 101 -14.76 8.93 -25.98
CA TYR A 101 -14.96 10.04 -26.91
C TYR A 101 -13.75 10.99 -26.96
N TYR A 102 -13.26 11.46 -25.81
CA TYR A 102 -12.18 12.46 -25.78
C TYR A 102 -10.78 11.89 -26.03
N ARG A 103 -10.59 10.57 -25.87
CA ARG A 103 -9.29 9.91 -26.09
C ARG A 103 -9.16 9.31 -27.49
N GLU A 104 -10.23 8.79 -28.09
CA GLU A 104 -10.17 8.30 -29.49
C GLU A 104 -9.88 9.44 -30.50
N GLU A 105 -10.12 10.71 -30.14
CA GLU A 105 -9.75 11.86 -30.98
C GLU A 105 -8.37 12.50 -30.69
N ASN A 106 -7.65 12.12 -29.63
CA ASN A 106 -6.48 12.89 -29.18
C ASN A 106 -5.17 12.10 -29.10
N ASP A 107 -4.27 12.40 -30.03
CA ASP A 107 -2.79 12.35 -29.99
C ASP A 107 -2.07 11.01 -29.75
N ILE A 108 -2.58 10.12 -28.88
CA ILE A 108 -1.84 8.90 -28.49
C ILE A 108 -1.85 7.88 -29.62
N ASP A 109 -2.95 7.75 -30.36
CA ASP A 109 -3.02 6.83 -31.50
C ASP A 109 -2.20 7.33 -32.69
N GLU A 110 -2.14 8.66 -32.91
CA GLU A 110 -1.24 9.24 -33.89
C GLU A 110 0.23 9.01 -33.50
N MET A 111 0.58 9.19 -32.22
CA MET A 111 1.91 8.87 -31.71
C MET A 111 2.26 7.37 -31.77
N LEU A 112 1.27 6.48 -31.65
CA LEU A 112 1.50 5.03 -31.80
C LEU A 112 1.76 4.60 -33.25
N SER A 113 1.31 5.39 -34.23
CA SER A 113 1.61 5.15 -35.65
C SER A 113 3.04 5.50 -36.02
N LEU A 114 3.71 6.33 -35.21
CA LEU A 114 5.09 6.74 -35.42
C LEU A 114 6.05 5.59 -35.05
N GLU A 115 7.13 5.48 -35.81
CA GLU A 115 8.17 4.50 -35.48
C GLU A 115 8.86 4.89 -34.14
N ALA A 116 9.30 3.90 -33.37
CA ALA A 116 9.90 4.14 -32.04
C ALA A 116 11.08 5.14 -32.05
N TRP A 117 11.77 5.28 -33.19
CA TRP A 117 12.84 6.27 -33.37
C TRP A 117 12.37 7.70 -33.53
N GLN A 118 11.16 7.91 -34.02
CA GLN A 118 10.51 9.21 -34.12
C GLN A 118 9.98 9.66 -32.77
N ILE A 119 9.46 8.71 -31.97
CA ILE A 119 8.90 9.00 -30.64
C ILE A 119 10.00 9.40 -29.64
N PHE A 120 11.14 8.70 -29.66
CA PHE A 120 12.22 8.92 -28.70
C PHE A 120 13.57 9.17 -29.38
N PRO A 121 13.76 10.30 -30.09
CA PRO A 121 14.95 10.55 -30.91
C PRO A 121 16.24 10.51 -30.08
N ARG A 122 16.23 11.09 -28.87
CA ARG A 122 17.39 11.11 -27.97
C ARG A 122 17.83 9.71 -27.54
N LEU A 123 16.87 8.86 -27.21
CA LEU A 123 17.15 7.50 -26.78
C LEU A 123 17.77 6.69 -27.92
N ASN A 124 17.22 6.82 -29.13
CA ASN A 124 17.71 6.12 -30.31
C ASN A 124 19.11 6.59 -30.72
N LEU A 125 19.42 7.88 -30.55
CA LEU A 125 20.76 8.40 -30.82
C LEU A 125 21.83 7.81 -29.88
N GLU A 126 21.50 7.58 -28.61
CA GLU A 126 22.40 6.86 -27.68
C GLU A 126 22.56 5.39 -28.07
N TYR A 127 21.47 4.71 -28.45
CA TYR A 127 21.55 3.33 -28.95
C TYR A 127 22.42 3.23 -30.20
N LEU A 128 22.28 4.15 -31.16
CA LEU A 128 23.09 4.17 -32.38
C LEU A 128 24.58 4.41 -32.08
N LYS A 129 24.93 5.24 -31.10
CA LYS A 129 26.33 5.41 -30.66
C LYS A 129 26.93 4.13 -30.10
N VAL A 130 26.15 3.40 -29.30
CA VAL A 130 26.60 2.11 -28.74
C VAL A 130 26.75 1.08 -29.84
N ALA A 131 25.78 1.00 -30.76
CA ALA A 131 25.83 0.10 -31.91
C ALA A 131 27.03 0.43 -32.83
N GLU A 132 27.26 1.71 -33.14
CA GLU A 132 28.41 2.18 -33.92
C GLU A 132 29.73 1.70 -33.31
N ARG A 133 29.87 1.85 -31.98
CA ARG A 133 31.05 1.39 -31.25
C ARG A 133 31.24 -0.13 -31.40
N GLN A 134 30.18 -0.92 -31.20
CA GLN A 134 30.24 -2.37 -31.32
C GLN A 134 30.58 -2.82 -32.75
N TYR A 135 30.01 -2.17 -33.76
CA TYR A 135 30.29 -2.49 -35.17
C TYR A 135 31.73 -2.16 -35.55
N ARG A 136 32.27 -1.02 -35.09
CA ARG A 136 33.69 -0.68 -35.30
C ARG A 136 34.62 -1.66 -34.61
N GLU A 137 34.30 -2.06 -33.37
CA GLU A 137 35.06 -3.08 -32.64
C GLU A 137 35.04 -4.44 -33.35
N ALA A 138 33.93 -4.77 -34.02
CA ALA A 138 33.77 -5.98 -34.82
C ALA A 138 34.33 -5.88 -36.25
N GLY A 139 34.83 -4.72 -36.68
CA GLY A 139 35.30 -4.49 -38.06
C GLY A 139 34.19 -4.55 -39.12
N LEU A 140 32.94 -4.29 -38.72
CA LEU A 140 31.78 -4.23 -39.59
C LEU A 140 31.58 -2.82 -40.18
N ASP A 141 30.91 -2.73 -41.33
CA ASP A 141 30.58 -1.45 -41.95
C ASP A 141 29.58 -0.64 -41.09
N THR A 142 29.93 0.62 -40.82
CA THR A 142 29.10 1.57 -40.05
C THR A 142 28.37 2.60 -40.89
N SER A 143 28.51 2.55 -42.22
CA SER A 143 27.92 3.55 -43.13
C SER A 143 26.43 3.82 -42.87
N GLN A 144 25.63 2.75 -42.68
CA GLN A 144 24.19 2.87 -42.45
C GLN A 144 23.85 3.49 -41.09
N ILE A 145 24.66 3.23 -40.07
CA ILE A 145 24.47 3.76 -38.72
C ILE A 145 24.76 5.26 -38.72
N GLU A 146 25.81 5.68 -39.42
CA GLU A 146 26.18 7.09 -39.56
C GLU A 146 25.11 7.90 -40.29
N VAL A 147 24.54 7.35 -41.38
CA VAL A 147 23.43 7.97 -42.11
C VAL A 147 22.20 8.14 -41.20
N LYS A 148 21.79 7.09 -40.48
CA LYS A 148 20.66 7.16 -39.54
C LYS A 148 20.90 8.15 -38.41
N LYS A 149 22.10 8.18 -37.85
CA LYS A 149 22.48 9.11 -36.77
C LYS A 149 22.39 10.56 -37.23
N LYS A 150 22.84 10.86 -38.46
CA LYS A 150 22.72 12.19 -39.06
C LYS A 150 21.25 12.60 -39.27
N MET A 151 20.44 11.70 -39.80
CA MET A 151 19.00 11.94 -40.00
C MET A 151 18.28 12.30 -38.68
N ILE A 152 18.54 11.55 -37.60
CA ILE A 152 17.94 11.83 -36.28
C ILE A 152 18.47 13.15 -35.72
N GLN A 153 19.75 13.48 -35.92
CA GLN A 153 20.32 14.76 -35.49
C GLN A 153 19.66 15.94 -36.22
N ASP A 154 19.47 15.85 -37.53
CA ASP A 154 18.88 16.92 -38.33
C ASP A 154 17.43 17.19 -37.92
N ILE A 155 16.67 16.15 -37.55
CA ILE A 155 15.30 16.29 -37.01
C ILE A 155 15.30 16.93 -35.61
N PHE A 156 16.29 16.62 -34.77
CA PHE A 156 16.32 17.00 -33.36
C PHE A 156 16.90 18.40 -33.09
N GLN A 157 17.90 18.84 -33.88
CA GLN A 157 18.52 20.17 -33.75
C GLN A 157 17.51 21.34 -33.70
N PRO A 158 16.49 21.43 -34.57
CA PRO A 158 15.51 22.51 -34.50
C PRO A 158 14.67 22.47 -33.22
N GLN A 159 14.27 21.28 -32.74
CA GLN A 159 13.48 21.13 -31.51
C GLN A 159 14.25 21.58 -30.26
N LEU A 160 15.55 21.27 -30.19
CA LEU A 160 16.40 21.68 -29.08
C LEU A 160 16.58 23.21 -29.04
N ASN A 161 16.70 23.84 -30.21
CA ASN A 161 16.86 25.28 -30.32
C ASN A 161 15.60 26.05 -29.87
N GLU A 162 14.41 25.50 -30.11
CA GLU A 162 13.17 26.07 -29.58
C GLU A 162 13.05 25.91 -28.05
N GLU A 163 13.37 24.73 -27.50
CA GLU A 163 13.31 24.49 -26.06
C GLU A 163 14.28 25.41 -25.29
N ILE A 164 15.49 25.64 -25.84
CA ILE A 164 16.47 26.57 -25.29
C ILE A 164 15.94 28.01 -25.36
N ARG A 165 15.34 28.43 -26.48
CA ARG A 165 14.74 29.78 -26.61
C ARG A 165 13.65 30.02 -25.57
N VAL A 166 12.77 29.06 -25.33
CA VAL A 166 11.68 29.18 -24.35
C VAL A 166 12.22 29.31 -22.91
N LYS A 167 13.32 28.61 -22.59
CA LYS A 167 13.97 28.69 -21.28
C LYS A 167 14.77 29.98 -21.05
N VAL A 168 15.29 30.62 -22.12
CA VAL A 168 16.05 31.88 -22.02
C VAL A 168 15.14 33.11 -21.91
N VAL A 169 13.88 33.00 -22.34
CA VAL A 169 12.90 34.10 -22.31
C VAL A 169 12.05 34.13 -21.02
N LYS A 170 12.11 33.07 -20.19
CA LYS A 170 11.47 33.01 -18.87
C LYS A 170 12.46 33.33 -17.75
#